data_AF-A0A7V8VM62-F1
#
_entry.id   AF-A0A7V8VM62-F1
#
_cell.length_a   1.000
_cell.length_b   1.000
_cell.length_c   1.000
_cell.angle_alpha   90.00
_cell.angle_beta   90.00
_cell.angle_gamma   90.00
#
_symmetry.space_group_name_H-M   'P 1'
#
loop_
_entity.id
_entity.type
_entity.pdbx_description
1 polymer ?
#
loop_
_entity_poly.entity_id
_entity_poly.type
_entity_poly.pdbx_seq_one_letter_code
_entity_poly.pdbx_strand_id
1 'polypeptide(L)' 'MYDYFIVGAGYAGSVLAERLARDAGKKVLLVDRR' A
#
# COMPACT_ATOMS: atom_id res chain seq x y z
N MET A 1 -8.50 -2.61 -10.94
CA MET A 1 -9.31 -2.21 -9.77
C MET A 1 -8.50 -2.52 -8.52
N TYR A 2 -8.42 -1.58 -7.59
CA TYR A 2 -7.67 -1.68 -6.34
C TYR A 2 -8.65 -1.57 -5.16
N ASP A 3 -8.34 -2.25 -4.06
CA ASP A 3 -9.11 -2.20 -2.82
C ASP A 3 -8.68 -1.01 -1.94
N TYR A 4 -7.39 -0.64 -2.00
CA TYR A 4 -6.83 0.45 -1.20
C TYR A 4 -5.94 1.36 -2.04
N PHE A 5 -5.97 2.65 -1.72
CA PHE A 5 -5.05 3.65 -2.25
C PHE A 5 -4.26 4.30 -1.10
N ILE A 6 -2.94 4.19 -1.15
CA ILE A 6 -2.03 4.71 -0.13
C ILE A 6 -1.13 5.76 -0.79
N VAL A 7 -1.07 6.95 -0.21
CA VAL A 7 -0.22 8.07 -0.66
C VAL A 7 0.91 8.28 0.34
N GLY A 8 2.15 8.17 -0.14
CA GLY A 8 3.37 8.22 0.65
C GLY A 8 3.97 6.83 0.86
N ALA A 9 5.01 6.49 0.10
CA ALA A 9 5.78 5.24 0.23
C ALA A 9 6.94 5.39 1.24
N GLY A 10 6.71 6.13 2.32
CA GLY A 10 7.61 6.13 3.48
C GLY A 10 7.52 4.81 4.25
N TYR A 11 8.16 4.77 5.43
CA TYR A 11 8.20 3.54 6.25
C TYR A 11 6.81 3.00 6.60
N ALA A 12 5.95 3.84 7.17
CA ALA A 12 4.60 3.41 7.58
C ALA A 12 3.73 2.99 6.40
N GLY A 13 3.73 3.77 5.32
CA GLY A 13 2.95 3.48 4.11
C GLY A 13 3.38 2.17 3.44
N SER A 14 4.68 1.90 3.40
CA SER A 14 5.23 0.68 2.81
C SER A 14 4.91 -0.56 3.65
N VAL A 15 5.05 -0.48 4.97
CA VAL A 15 4.71 -1.59 5.89
C VAL A 15 3.21 -1.89 5.84
N LEU A 16 2.37 -0.87 5.83
CA LEU A 16 0.92 -1.06 5.72
C LEU A 16 0.53 -1.69 4.37
N ALA A 17 1.11 -1.20 3.28
CA ALA A 17 0.85 -1.73 1.94
C ALA A 17 1.26 -3.20 1.83
N GLU A 18 2.42 -3.58 2.40
CA GLU A 18 2.92 -4.96 2.38
C GLU A 18 1.98 -5.92 3.12
N ARG A 19 1.53 -5.55 4.33
CA ARG A 19 0.60 -6.37 5.12
C ARG A 19 -0.76 -6.49 4.44
N LEU A 20 -1.28 -5.39 3.89
CA LEU A 20 -2.55 -5.43 3.14
C LEU A 20 -2.45 -6.31 1.88
N ALA A 21 -1.32 -6.28 1.18
CA ALA A 21 -1.11 -7.07 -0.02
C ALA A 21 -0.88 -8.57 0.29
N ARG A 22 0.00 -8.89 1.24
CA ARG A 22 0.43 -10.27 1.52
C ARG A 22 -0.46 -10.99 2.51
N ASP A 23 -0.81 -10.34 3.63
CA ASP A 23 -1.58 -10.99 4.69
C ASP A 23 -3.08 -10.96 4.39
N ALA A 24 -3.58 -9.84 3.87
CA ALA A 24 -5.00 -9.66 3.58
C ALA A 24 -5.39 -9.93 2.12
N GLY A 25 -4.42 -10.20 1.23
CA GLY A 25 -4.65 -10.49 -0.19
C GLY A 25 -5.29 -9.34 -0.98
N LYS A 26 -5.13 -8.10 -0.51
CA LYS A 26 -5.77 -6.93 -1.11
C LYS A 26 -4.92 -6.33 -2.22
N LYS A 27 -5.57 -5.81 -3.25
CA LYS A 27 -4.90 -5.07 -4.32
C LYS A 27 -4.69 -3.63 -3.85
N VAL A 28 -3.45 -3.28 -3.57
CA VAL A 28 -3.07 -1.94 -3.06
C VAL A 28 -2.41 -1.12 -4.17
N LEU A 29 -2.87 0.11 -4.35
CA LEU A 29 -2.17 1.13 -5.14
C LEU A 29 -1.38 2.01 -4.17
N LEU A 30 -0.05 1.91 -4.20
CA LEU A 30 0.85 2.76 -3.42
C LEU A 30 1.49 3.78 -4.37
N VAL A 31 1.38 5.07 -4.05
CA VAL A 31 1.97 6.17 -4.83
C VAL A 31 2.81 7.03 -3.91
N ASP A 32 4.00 7.39 -4.36
CA ASP A 32 4.88 8.36 -3.71
C ASP A 32 5.11 9.57 -4.61
N ARG A 33 5.54 10.70 -4.03
CA ARG A 33 5.68 11.98 -4.73
C ARG A 33 7.13 12.37 -5.08
N ARG A 34 8.09 11.45 -4.95
CA ARG A 34 9.47 11.67 -5.42
C ARG A 34 9.62 11.49 -6.92
#